data_AF-A0A0B3Y9Z2-F1
#
_entry.id   AF-A0A0B3Y9Z2-F1
#
_cell.length_a   1.000
_cell.length_b   1.000
_cell.length_c   1.000
_cell.angle_alpha   90.00
_cell.angle_beta   90.00
_cell.angle_gamma   90.00
#
_symmetry.space_group_name_H-M   'P 1'
#
loop_
_entity.id
_entity.type
_entity.pdbx_description
1 polymer ?
#
loop_
_entity_poly.entity_id
_entity_poly.type
_entity_poly.pdbx_seq_one_letter_code
_entity_poly.pdbx_strand_id
1 'polypeptide(L)'
;MNMHNTSVILSILVFCVAFPISFVCLFRGIYYLLLASKNQKDGAPENRFIKFNLLNSLVIQGALTESGNQHKKKGIKNLSVFICLSLLVFGMFSLSSSGNVT
;
A
#
# COMPACT_ATOMS: atom_id res chain seq x y z
N MET A 1 37.99 0.56 1.33
CA MET A 1 36.76 1.05 1.99
C MET A 1 36.10 -0.17 2.63
N ASN A 2 35.94 -0.21 3.96
CA ASN A 2 35.42 -1.38 4.68
C ASN A 2 34.02 -1.77 4.17
N MET A 3 33.80 -3.04 3.82
CA MET A 3 32.50 -3.57 3.34
C MET A 3 31.35 -3.23 4.31
N HIS A 4 31.65 -3.16 5.61
CA HIS A 4 30.71 -2.75 6.66
C HIS A 4 30.17 -1.32 6.44
N ASN A 5 31.02 -0.35 6.14
CA ASN A 5 30.62 1.05 5.95
C ASN A 5 29.78 1.22 4.67
N THR A 6 30.08 0.45 3.62
CA THR A 6 29.30 0.45 2.38
C THR A 6 27.87 -0.08 2.61
N SER A 7 27.72 -1.14 3.41
CA SER A 7 26.38 -1.70 3.70
C SER A 7 25.51 -0.76 4.53
N VAL A 8 26.09 -0.04 5.50
CA VAL A 8 25.35 0.92 6.33
C VAL A 8 24.88 2.12 5.49
N ILE A 9 25.75 2.67 4.66
CA ILE A 9 25.42 3.80 3.77
C ILE A 9 24.31 3.40 2.78
N LEU A 10 24.38 2.18 2.23
CA LEU A 10 23.36 1.67 1.32
C LEU A 10 22.00 1.53 2.01
N SER A 11 21.95 1.00 3.24
CA SER A 11 20.71 0.89 4.01
C SER A 11 20.07 2.24 4.30
N ILE A 12 20.87 3.27 4.63
CA ILE A 12 20.39 4.64 4.84
C ILE A 12 19.82 5.21 3.54
N LEU A 13 20.54 5.07 2.42
CA LEU A 13 20.06 5.54 1.12
C LEU A 13 18.75 4.87 0.71
N VAL A 14 18.65 3.56 0.88
CA VAL A 14 17.43 2.79 0.60
C VAL A 14 16.28 3.26 1.49
N PHE A 15 16.52 3.51 2.77
CA PHE A 15 15.51 4.07 3.68
C PHE A 15 15.02 5.44 3.22
N CYS A 16 15.94 6.37 2.93
CA CYS A 16 15.63 7.73 2.49
C CYS A 16 14.80 7.79 1.21
N VAL A 17 14.90 6.77 0.33
CA VAL A 17 14.13 6.69 -0.92
C VAL A 17 12.86 5.87 -0.76
N ALA A 18 12.94 4.69 -0.16
CA ALA A 18 11.81 3.77 -0.04
C ALA A 18 10.74 4.28 0.91
N PHE A 19 11.11 4.94 2.01
CA PHE A 19 10.17 5.47 3.00
C PHE A 19 9.22 6.56 2.43
N PRO A 20 9.70 7.64 1.80
CA PRO A 20 8.79 8.65 1.23
C PRO A 20 7.96 8.08 0.07
N ILE A 21 8.53 7.22 -0.78
CA ILE A 21 7.79 6.58 -1.88
C ILE A 21 6.67 5.68 -1.33
N SER A 22 6.96 4.88 -0.30
CA SER A 22 5.96 4.01 0.32
C SER A 22 4.81 4.86 0.89
N PHE A 23 5.11 5.95 1.58
CA PHE A 23 4.12 6.85 2.17
C PHE A 23 3.23 7.52 1.10
N VAL A 24 3.82 7.98 0.00
CA VAL A 24 3.05 8.53 -1.15
C VAL A 24 2.15 7.45 -1.76
N CYS A 25 2.64 6.22 -1.89
CA CYS A 25 1.86 5.08 -2.37
C CYS A 25 0.71 4.72 -1.41
N LEU A 26 0.92 4.80 -0.09
CA LEU A 26 -0.15 4.59 0.89
C LEU A 26 -1.30 5.57 0.69
N PHE A 27 -0.99 6.87 0.65
CA PHE A 27 -2.00 7.91 0.46
C PHE A 27 -2.70 7.80 -0.90
N ARG A 28 -1.95 7.55 -1.98
CA ARG A 28 -2.55 7.31 -3.31
C ARG A 28 -3.43 6.07 -3.30
N GLY A 29 -3.01 5.00 -2.62
CA GLY A 29 -3.79 3.78 -2.45
C GLY A 29 -5.13 4.05 -1.79
N ILE A 30 -5.10 4.67 -0.62
CA ILE A 30 -6.30 5.06 0.13
C ILE A 30 -7.20 5.99 -0.70
N TYR A 31 -6.62 7.00 -1.35
CA TYR A 31 -7.36 7.93 -2.20
C TYR A 31 -8.13 7.20 -3.32
N TYR A 32 -7.47 6.30 -4.05
CA TYR A 32 -8.14 5.55 -5.13
C TYR A 32 -9.17 4.55 -4.61
N LEU A 33 -8.98 3.98 -3.41
CA LEU A 33 -9.97 3.11 -2.78
C LEU A 33 -11.21 3.90 -2.33
N LEU A 34 -11.03 5.11 -1.78
CA LEU A 34 -12.12 6.03 -1.47
C LEU A 34 -12.86 6.46 -2.75
N LEU A 35 -12.12 6.78 -3.80
CA LEU A 35 -12.70 7.16 -5.09
C LEU A 35 -13.47 5.99 -5.73
N ALA A 36 -12.98 4.76 -5.59
CA ALA A 36 -13.69 3.56 -6.03
C ALA A 36 -15.01 3.39 -5.24
N SER A 37 -14.99 3.57 -3.92
CA SER A 37 -16.19 3.44 -3.08
C SER A 37 -17.30 4.44 -3.43
N LYS A 38 -16.94 5.61 -3.97
CA LYS A 38 -17.92 6.59 -4.49
C LYS A 38 -18.56 6.18 -5.82
N ASN A 39 -17.97 5.23 -6.55
CA ASN A 39 -18.42 4.75 -7.86
C ASN A 39 -19.17 3.41 -7.74
N GLN A 40 -20.18 3.35 -6.87
CA GLN A 40 -21.06 2.18 -6.72
C GLN A 40 -22.14 2.17 -7.80
N LYS A 41 -22.58 0.98 -8.24
CA LYS A 41 -23.69 0.87 -9.20
C LYS A 41 -25.03 1.19 -8.52
N ASP A 42 -25.84 2.04 -9.14
CA ASP A 42 -27.25 2.21 -8.78
C ASP A 42 -27.99 0.90 -9.04
N GLY A 43 -28.51 0.28 -7.98
CA GLY A 43 -28.98 -1.11 -8.05
C GLY A 43 -28.28 -2.08 -7.08
N ALA A 44 -27.45 -1.60 -6.15
CA ALA A 44 -27.08 -2.35 -4.94
C ALA A 44 -27.95 -1.99 -3.70
N PRO A 45 -29.31 -1.95 -3.77
CA PRO A 45 -30.16 -1.45 -2.69
C PRO A 45 -30.31 -2.42 -1.52
N GLU A 46 -29.89 -3.68 -1.61
CA GLU A 46 -30.15 -4.65 -0.53
C GLU A 46 -29.29 -4.45 0.72
N ASN A 47 -28.23 -3.64 0.67
CA ASN A 47 -27.35 -3.50 1.84
C ASN A 47 -26.95 -2.05 2.09
N ARG A 48 -27.89 -1.27 2.62
CA ARG A 48 -27.63 0.04 3.25
C ARG A 48 -26.51 -0.05 4.33
N PHE A 49 -26.27 -1.24 4.89
CA PHE A 49 -25.16 -1.58 5.78
C PHE A 49 -23.78 -1.71 5.10
N ILE A 50 -23.73 -2.03 3.79
CA ILE A 50 -22.48 -2.15 3.03
C ILE A 50 -21.93 -0.78 2.61
N LYS A 51 -22.81 0.23 2.46
CA LYS A 51 -22.40 1.62 2.17
C LYS A 51 -21.52 2.24 3.25
N PHE A 52 -21.62 1.78 4.50
CA PHE A 52 -20.83 2.31 5.61
C PHE A 52 -19.47 1.64 5.80
N ASN A 53 -19.24 0.47 5.20
CA ASN A 53 -17.98 -0.25 5.36
C ASN A 53 -17.21 -0.28 4.04
N LEU A 54 -16.25 0.64 3.90
CA LEU A 54 -15.42 0.83 2.71
C LEU A 54 -14.81 -0.50 2.23
N LEU A 55 -14.28 -1.28 3.18
CA LEU A 55 -13.70 -2.61 2.92
C LEU A 55 -14.73 -3.59 2.37
N ASN A 56 -15.95 -3.58 2.90
CA ASN A 56 -17.01 -4.48 2.45
C ASN A 56 -17.50 -4.12 1.04
N SER A 57 -17.64 -2.81 0.75
CA SER A 57 -18.00 -2.35 -0.60
C SER A 57 -16.91 -2.64 -1.65
N LEU A 58 -15.65 -2.73 -1.22
CA LEU A 58 -14.52 -3.08 -2.07
C LEU A 58 -14.42 -4.59 -2.31
N VAL A 59 -14.91 -5.44 -1.42
CA VAL A 59 -14.79 -6.91 -1.50
C VAL A 59 -15.90 -7.54 -2.34
N ILE A 60 -17.10 -6.96 -2.34
CA ILE A 60 -18.27 -7.55 -3.00
C ILE A 60 -18.19 -7.43 -4.52
N GLN A 61 -18.22 -8.58 -5.20
CA GLN A 61 -18.22 -8.66 -6.66
C GLN A 61 -19.52 -8.04 -7.22
N GLY A 62 -19.39 -7.16 -8.20
CA GLY A 62 -20.53 -6.49 -8.86
C GLY A 62 -21.02 -5.20 -8.20
N ALA A 63 -20.52 -4.83 -7.01
CA ALA A 63 -20.94 -3.62 -6.30
C ALA A 63 -20.42 -2.31 -6.92
N LEU A 64 -19.32 -2.37 -7.67
CA LEU A 64 -18.67 -1.22 -8.30
C LEU A 64 -19.02 -1.10 -9.78
N THR A 65 -19.09 0.14 -10.27
CA THR A 65 -19.11 0.43 -11.71
C THR A 65 -17.76 0.03 -12.34
N GLU A 66 -17.69 0.01 -13.67
CA GLU A 66 -16.43 -0.28 -14.37
C GLU A 66 -15.32 0.72 -14.01
N SER A 67 -15.67 2.01 -13.93
CA SER A 67 -14.79 3.07 -13.39
C SER A 67 -14.34 2.78 -11.96
N GLY A 68 -15.28 2.38 -11.08
CA GLY A 68 -14.97 1.99 -9.70
C GLY A 68 -13.98 0.83 -9.62
N ASN A 69 -14.12 -0.18 -10.47
CA ASN A 69 -13.18 -1.31 -10.54
C ASN A 69 -11.78 -0.89 -11.01
N GLN A 70 -11.67 0.03 -11.96
CA GLN A 70 -10.37 0.58 -12.38
C GLN A 70 -9.67 1.33 -11.24
N HIS A 71 -10.42 2.13 -10.48
CA HIS A 71 -9.90 2.83 -9.30
C HIS A 71 -9.50 1.86 -8.19
N LYS A 72 -10.31 0.83 -7.92
CA LYS A 72 -9.97 -0.25 -6.98
C LYS A 72 -8.64 -0.92 -7.36
N LYS A 73 -8.46 -1.29 -8.64
CA LYS A 73 -7.21 -1.90 -9.12
C LYS A 73 -6.00 -0.98 -8.94
N LYS A 74 -6.14 0.32 -9.24
CA LYS A 74 -5.09 1.33 -8.99
C LYS A 74 -4.80 1.50 -7.50
N GLY A 75 -5.83 1.48 -6.65
CA GLY A 75 -5.70 1.56 -5.20
C GLY A 75 -4.92 0.39 -4.64
N ILE A 76 -5.31 -0.84 -4.99
CA ILE A 76 -4.64 -2.09 -4.57
C ILE A 76 -3.18 -2.11 -5.04
N LYS A 77 -2.89 -1.70 -6.29
CA LYS A 77 -1.52 -1.64 -6.80
C LYS A 77 -0.64 -0.68 -5.98
N ASN A 78 -1.16 0.49 -5.61
CA ASN A 78 -0.40 1.42 -4.78
C ASN A 78 -0.21 0.88 -3.36
N LEU A 79 -1.23 0.23 -2.80
CA LEU A 79 -1.13 -0.43 -1.50
C LEU A 79 -0.09 -1.56 -1.50
N SER A 80 -0.04 -2.37 -2.57
CA SER A 80 0.96 -3.44 -2.68
C SER A 80 2.37 -2.91 -2.78
N VAL A 81 2.59 -1.79 -3.49
CA VAL A 81 3.89 -1.12 -3.53
C VAL A 81 4.28 -0.59 -2.15
N PHE A 82 3.35 0.02 -1.41
CA PHE A 82 3.58 0.44 -0.03
C PHE A 82 4.00 -0.75 0.86
N ILE A 83 3.29 -1.87 0.80
CA ILE A 83 3.60 -3.07 1.58
C ILE A 83 4.98 -3.61 1.21
N CYS A 84 5.29 -3.77 -0.08
CA CYS A 84 6.60 -4.25 -0.53
C CYS A 84 7.75 -3.35 -0.07
N LEU A 85 7.62 -2.03 -0.20
CA LEU A 85 8.64 -1.09 0.23
C LEU A 85 8.79 -1.05 1.76
N SER A 86 7.68 -1.19 2.49
CA SER A 86 7.71 -1.26 3.96
C SER A 86 8.40 -2.53 4.45
N LEU A 87 8.12 -3.67 3.81
CA LEU A 87 8.80 -4.94 4.10
C LEU A 87 10.29 -4.87 3.76
N LEU A 88 10.65 -4.20 2.67
CA LEU A 88 12.05 -4.01 2.27
C LEU A 88 12.81 -3.16 3.30
N VAL A 89 12.21 -2.05 3.75
CA VAL A 89 12.77 -1.21 4.82
C VAL A 89 12.90 -2.00 6.12
N PHE A 90 11.86 -2.73 6.53
CA PHE A 90 11.86 -3.54 7.75
C PHE A 90 12.88 -4.68 7.71
N GLY A 91 13.00 -5.37 6.58
CA GLY A 91 13.99 -6.43 6.38
C GLY A 91 15.42 -5.91 6.44
N MET A 92 15.69 -4.75 5.82
CA MET A 92 17.01 -4.11 5.89
C MET A 92 17.37 -3.66 7.31
N PHE A 93 16.41 -3.11 8.05
CA PHE A 93 16.61 -2.75 9.46
C PHE A 93 16.91 -3.98 10.32
N SER A 94 16.16 -5.07 10.13
CA SER A 94 16.36 -6.34 10.85
C SER A 94 17.71 -6.96 10.55
N LEU A 95 18.14 -6.96 9.28
CA LEU A 95 19.44 -7.47 8.85
C LEU A 95 20.59 -6.63 9.43
N SER A 96 20.45 -5.31 9.46
CA SER A 96 21.43 -4.41 10.08
C SER A 96 21.54 -4.62 11.60
N SER A 97 20.43 -4.94 12.29
CA SER A 97 20.44 -5.24 13.71
C SER A 97 21.07 -6.60 14.03
N SER A 98 20.97 -7.57 13.11
CA SER A 98 21.52 -8.92 13.31
C SER A 98 23.04 -9.00 13.04
N GLY A 99 23.61 -8.03 12.33
CA GLY A 99 25.06 -7.93 12.07
C GLY A 99 25.89 -7.39 13.24
N ASN A 100 25.27 -7.10 14.39
CA ASN A 100 25.95 -6.58 15.59
C ASN A 100 26.21 -7.67 16.65
N VAL A 101 26.14 -8.96 16.26
CA VAL A 101 26.43 -10.13 17.10
C VAL A 101 27.50 -10.98 16.42
N THR A 102 28.73 -10.46 16.34
CA THR A 102 30.03 -11.17 16.36
C THR A 102 31.15 -10.17 16.16
#